data_AF-A0A971QDZ3-F1
#
_entry.id   AF-A0A971QDZ3-F1
#
_cell.length_a   1.000
_cell.length_b   1.000
_cell.length_c   1.000
_cell.angle_alpha   90.00
_cell.angle_beta   90.00
_cell.angle_gamma   90.00
#
_symmetry.space_group_name_H-M   'P 1'
#
loop_
_entity.id
_entity.type
_entity.pdbx_description
1 polymer ?
#
loop_
_entity_poly.entity_id
_entity_poly.type
_entity_poly.pdbx_seq_one_letter_code
_entity_poly.pdbx_strand_id
1 'polypeptide(L)'
;MPGQLPLSEALVATDNLVPLAVIVVAIILLMSSLRRRQRLRAQELPRSTPFRSPASDSRQTPERQLRNDLESLLVELQELSRKISAQIDTRFAKLEAAIRDADRRIAALNRLGRQAPQQTNGSPHEPAETDIRHGVVYELTDAGFTPVEIAKDLGKTVGEVELILNLRKKPSPLTPPARGSGLHQAGNSA
;
A
#
# COMPACT_ATOMS: atom_id res chain seq x y z
N MET A 1 18.81 3.56 -30.30
CA MET A 1 17.37 3.44 -30.65
C MET A 1 16.70 4.78 -30.39
N PRO A 2 16.50 5.60 -31.43
CA PRO A 2 15.91 6.93 -31.30
C PRO A 2 14.37 6.84 -31.34
N GLY A 3 13.71 7.35 -30.30
CA GLY A 3 12.27 7.64 -30.32
C GLY A 3 12.03 9.04 -30.87
N GLN A 4 11.38 9.11 -32.02
CA GLN A 4 10.98 10.35 -32.69
C GLN A 4 9.65 10.91 -32.12
N LEU A 5 9.39 12.17 -32.47
CA LEU A 5 8.10 12.89 -32.64
C LEU A 5 7.76 13.97 -31.57
N PRO A 6 7.06 15.07 -31.93
CA PRO A 6 6.89 15.70 -33.25
C PRO A 6 7.10 17.24 -33.26
N LEU A 7 7.72 17.73 -34.35
CA LEU A 7 7.94 19.15 -34.69
C LEU A 7 6.68 19.86 -35.27
N SER A 8 5.46 19.41 -34.97
CA SER A 8 4.26 19.85 -35.67
C SER A 8 3.45 20.97 -34.97
N GLU A 9 3.73 21.35 -33.73
CA GLU A 9 2.97 22.43 -33.05
C GLU A 9 3.53 23.85 -33.30
N ALA A 10 4.76 23.97 -33.81
CA ALA A 10 5.41 25.27 -33.92
C ALA A 10 4.89 26.16 -35.08
N LEU A 11 4.09 25.62 -36.01
CA LEU A 11 3.59 26.37 -37.17
C LEU A 11 2.15 26.91 -37.02
N VAL A 12 1.37 26.48 -36.03
CA VAL A 12 -0.03 26.92 -35.86
C VAL A 12 -0.15 28.24 -35.08
N ALA A 13 0.94 28.70 -34.45
CA ALA A 13 0.91 29.85 -33.55
C ALA A 13 1.00 31.23 -34.24
N THR A 14 1.39 31.32 -35.51
CA THR A 14 1.56 32.62 -36.20
C THR A 14 0.25 33.23 -36.69
N ASP A 15 -0.71 32.41 -37.13
CA ASP A 15 -1.96 32.89 -37.74
C ASP A 15 -2.97 33.44 -36.71
N ASN A 16 -2.89 32.96 -35.45
CA ASN A 16 -3.73 33.43 -34.35
C ASN A 16 -3.11 34.58 -33.55
N LEU A 17 -1.82 34.88 -33.75
CA LEU A 17 -1.12 35.92 -32.99
C LEU A 17 -1.53 37.33 -33.44
N VAL A 18 -1.69 37.53 -34.75
CA VAL A 18 -2.10 38.82 -35.33
C VAL A 18 -3.52 39.22 -34.89
N PRO A 19 -4.57 38.36 -35.01
CA PRO A 19 -5.91 38.74 -34.56
C PRO A 19 -5.97 38.96 -33.04
N LEU A 20 -5.22 38.19 -32.25
CA LEU A 20 -5.18 38.37 -30.79
C LEU A 20 -4.48 39.68 -30.40
N ALA A 21 -3.39 40.06 -31.08
CA ALA A 21 -2.75 41.35 -30.89
C ALA A 21 -3.67 42.52 -31.25
N VAL A 22 -4.45 42.42 -32.33
CA VAL A 22 -5.43 43.45 -32.73
C VAL A 22 -6.55 43.58 -31.69
N ILE A 23 -7.05 42.47 -31.14
CA ILE A 23 -8.07 42.48 -30.08
C ILE A 23 -7.52 43.15 -28.81
N VAL A 24 -6.30 42.82 -28.40
CA VAL A 24 -5.66 43.43 -27.21
C VAL A 24 -5.47 44.93 -27.40
N VAL A 25 -4.99 45.37 -28.58
CA VAL A 25 -4.86 46.80 -28.91
C VAL A 25 -6.24 47.48 -28.94
N ALA A 26 -7.27 46.84 -29.49
CA ALA A 26 -8.63 47.37 -29.51
C ALA A 26 -9.21 47.52 -28.09
N ILE A 27 -8.97 46.55 -27.19
CA ILE A 27 -9.40 46.63 -25.78
C ILE A 27 -8.65 47.75 -25.04
N ILE A 28 -7.35 47.91 -25.28
CA ILE A 28 -6.54 48.99 -24.69
C ILE A 28 -7.01 50.36 -25.22
N LEU A 29 -7.30 50.47 -26.52
CA LEU A 29 -7.84 51.69 -27.12
C LEU A 29 -9.26 51.99 -26.62
N LEU A 30 -10.11 50.97 -26.43
CA LEU A 30 -11.45 51.13 -25.86
C LEU A 30 -11.38 51.57 -24.39
N MET A 31 -10.53 50.93 -23.57
CA MET A 31 -10.31 51.32 -22.18
C MET A 31 -9.70 52.72 -22.05
N SER A 32 -8.74 53.08 -22.90
CA SER A 32 -8.13 54.42 -22.90
C SER A 32 -9.12 55.48 -23.41
N SER A 33 -9.95 55.17 -24.40
CA SER A 33 -11.04 56.02 -24.90
C SER A 33 -12.12 56.26 -23.84
N LEU A 34 -12.54 55.21 -23.13
CA LEU A 34 -13.50 55.31 -22.02
C LEU A 34 -12.93 56.12 -20.85
N ARG A 35 -11.66 55.87 -20.48
CA ARG A 35 -10.96 56.70 -19.48
C ARG A 35 -10.81 58.14 -19.94
N ARG A 36 -10.52 58.40 -21.23
CA ARG A 36 -10.40 59.75 -21.78
C ARG A 36 -11.76 60.45 -21.81
N ARG A 37 -12.85 59.76 -22.18
CA ARG A 37 -14.22 60.27 -22.12
C ARG A 37 -14.69 60.52 -20.69
N GLN A 38 -14.31 59.67 -19.74
CA GLN A 38 -14.58 59.91 -18.31
C GLN A 38 -13.83 61.13 -17.78
N ARG A 39 -12.57 61.34 -18.20
CA ARG A 39 -11.81 62.56 -17.86
C ARG A 39 -12.39 63.82 -18.47
N LEU A 40 -12.91 63.73 -19.71
CA LEU A 40 -13.58 64.85 -20.37
C LEU A 40 -14.94 65.15 -19.72
N ARG A 41 -15.72 64.12 -19.35
CA ARG A 41 -16.97 64.30 -18.57
C ARG A 41 -16.73 64.80 -17.16
N ALA A 42 -15.60 64.46 -16.54
CA ALA A 42 -15.21 65.02 -15.25
C ALA A 42 -14.81 66.50 -15.33
N GLN A 43 -14.57 67.05 -16.52
CA GLN A 43 -14.30 68.49 -16.73
C GLN A 43 -15.57 69.31 -17.00
N GLU A 44 -16.73 68.69 -17.30
CA GLU A 44 -18.00 69.39 -17.56
C GLU A 44 -18.91 69.54 -16.33
N LEU A 45 -18.36 69.49 -15.11
CA LEU A 45 -19.13 69.80 -13.89
C LEU A 45 -18.85 71.25 -13.45
N PRO A 46 -19.88 72.12 -13.29
CA PRO A 46 -19.69 73.51 -12.92
C PRO A 46 -19.05 73.64 -11.54
N ARG A 47 -18.06 74.54 -11.47
CA ARG A 47 -17.41 75.01 -10.24
C ARG A 47 -18.43 75.46 -9.19
N SER A 48 -18.40 74.84 -8.01
CA SER A 48 -18.57 75.53 -6.72
C SER A 48 -18.33 74.61 -5.53
N THR A 49 -17.07 74.52 -5.07
CA THR A 49 -16.65 74.63 -3.65
C THR A 49 -15.14 74.32 -3.52
N PRO A 50 -14.31 75.22 -2.96
CA PRO A 50 -12.90 74.95 -2.69
C PRO A 50 -12.78 74.38 -1.27
N PHE A 51 -12.59 73.07 -1.12
CA PHE A 51 -12.00 72.57 0.13
C PHE A 51 -11.29 71.22 -0.05
N ARG A 52 -9.99 71.26 0.18
CA ARG A 52 -9.08 70.16 0.53
C ARG A 52 -8.77 69.13 -0.56
N SER A 53 -7.69 69.38 -1.29
CA SER A 53 -6.93 68.35 -2.01
C SER A 53 -6.42 67.26 -1.05
N PRO A 54 -6.73 65.97 -1.25
CA PRO A 54 -5.92 64.87 -0.72
C PRO A 54 -4.85 64.53 -1.77
N ALA A 55 -3.87 65.42 -1.96
CA ALA A 55 -2.79 65.21 -2.94
C ALA A 55 -1.54 64.52 -2.35
N SER A 56 -1.61 63.99 -1.13
CA SER A 56 -0.47 63.37 -0.44
C SER A 56 -0.65 61.88 -0.08
N ASP A 57 -1.83 61.27 -0.30
CA ASP A 57 -2.06 59.85 0.06
C ASP A 57 -1.57 58.85 -1.00
N SER A 58 -1.34 59.28 -2.24
CA SER A 58 -1.01 58.41 -3.36
C SER A 58 0.43 57.87 -3.38
N ARG A 59 1.30 58.28 -2.44
CA ARG A 59 2.67 57.75 -2.27
C ARG A 59 2.85 56.82 -1.06
N GLN A 60 1.90 56.79 -0.12
CA GLN A 60 1.92 55.86 1.03
C GLN A 60 1.21 54.53 0.73
N THR A 61 0.59 54.41 -0.45
CA THR A 61 -0.13 53.21 -0.89
C THR A 61 0.74 51.98 -1.21
N PRO A 62 1.93 52.07 -1.84
CA PRO A 62 2.64 50.86 -2.26
C PRO A 62 3.22 50.07 -1.07
N GLU A 63 3.74 50.75 -0.04
CA GLU A 63 4.24 50.05 1.16
C GLU A 63 3.12 49.43 2.00
N ARG A 64 1.97 50.12 2.13
CA ARG A 64 0.80 49.57 2.82
C ARG A 64 0.25 48.36 2.08
N GLN A 65 0.21 48.41 0.76
CA GLN A 65 -0.25 47.29 -0.05
C GLN A 65 0.65 46.07 0.11
N LEU A 66 1.98 46.26 0.06
CA LEU A 66 2.92 45.17 0.32
C LEU A 66 2.78 44.57 1.73
N ARG A 67 2.55 45.40 2.76
CA ARG A 67 2.29 44.91 4.13
C ARG A 67 1.03 44.06 4.20
N ASN A 68 -0.05 44.54 3.58
CA ASN A 68 -1.32 43.81 3.53
C ASN A 68 -1.16 42.47 2.77
N ASP A 69 -0.41 42.45 1.67
CA ASP A 69 -0.14 41.22 0.91
C ASP A 69 0.68 40.21 1.75
N LEU A 70 1.68 40.68 2.51
CA LEU A 70 2.43 39.84 3.44
C LEU A 70 1.56 39.31 4.59
N GLU A 71 0.68 40.15 5.14
CA GLU A 71 -0.30 39.73 6.15
C GLU A 71 -1.24 38.65 5.57
N SER A 72 -1.69 38.81 4.33
CA SER A 72 -2.50 37.79 3.62
C SER A 72 -1.73 36.47 3.48
N LEU A 73 -0.47 36.51 3.04
CA LEU A 73 0.36 35.32 2.89
C LEU A 73 0.63 34.60 4.22
N LEU A 74 0.81 35.35 5.32
CA LEU A 74 0.98 34.76 6.64
C LEU A 74 -0.27 34.05 7.11
N VAL A 75 -1.45 34.63 6.84
CA VAL A 75 -2.74 33.99 7.13
C VAL A 75 -2.90 32.74 6.28
N GLU A 76 -2.63 32.80 4.97
CA GLU A 76 -2.70 31.64 4.07
C GLU A 76 -1.74 30.52 4.51
N LEU A 77 -0.52 30.85 4.93
CA LEU A 77 0.45 29.88 5.45
C LEU A 77 -0.03 29.25 6.76
N GLN A 78 -0.62 30.04 7.66
CA GLN A 78 -1.18 29.54 8.90
C GLN A 78 -2.38 28.62 8.64
N GLU A 79 -3.25 28.97 7.70
CA GLU A 79 -4.38 28.14 7.26
C GLU A 79 -3.91 26.85 6.60
N LEU A 80 -2.90 26.92 5.73
CA LEU A 80 -2.30 25.77 5.08
C LEU A 80 -1.65 24.85 6.11
N SER A 81 -0.88 25.41 7.05
CA SER A 81 -0.29 24.66 8.15
C SER A 81 -1.36 23.92 8.96
N ARG A 82 -2.42 24.65 9.37
CA ARG A 82 -3.54 24.06 10.11
C ARG A 82 -4.24 22.95 9.31
N LYS A 83 -4.42 23.13 8.01
CA LYS A 83 -4.99 22.13 7.10
C LYS A 83 -4.10 20.89 6.98
N ILE A 84 -2.79 21.08 6.85
CA ILE A 84 -1.82 19.98 6.81
C ILE A 84 -1.83 19.22 8.13
N SER A 85 -1.79 19.91 9.27
CA SER A 85 -1.87 19.25 10.60
C SER A 85 -3.13 18.39 10.71
N ALA A 86 -4.30 18.92 10.38
CA ALA A 86 -5.54 18.15 10.41
C ALA A 86 -5.53 16.94 9.46
N GLN A 87 -4.93 17.09 8.26
CA GLN A 87 -4.76 15.98 7.32
C GLN A 87 -3.79 14.92 7.85
N ILE A 88 -2.69 15.32 8.49
CA ILE A 88 -1.73 14.42 9.12
C ILE A 88 -2.42 13.66 10.25
N ASP A 89 -3.13 14.34 11.14
CA ASP A 89 -3.84 13.73 12.27
C ASP A 89 -4.84 12.68 11.77
N THR A 90 -5.59 13.00 10.71
CA THR A 90 -6.53 12.07 10.07
C THR A 90 -5.83 10.83 9.52
N ARG A 91 -4.70 11.03 8.82
CA ARG A 91 -3.94 9.92 8.24
C ARG A 91 -3.27 9.08 9.32
N PHE A 92 -2.76 9.71 10.39
CA PHE A 92 -2.16 9.02 11.53
C PHE A 92 -3.19 8.14 12.24
N ALA A 93 -4.40 8.66 12.51
CA ALA A 93 -5.48 7.88 13.11
C ALA A 93 -5.86 6.67 12.25
N LYS A 94 -5.90 6.82 10.92
CA LYS A 94 -6.13 5.70 9.99
C LYS A 94 -5.01 4.67 10.02
N LEU A 95 -3.76 5.10 10.07
CA LEU A 95 -2.60 4.21 10.17
C LEU A 95 -2.61 3.44 11.49
N GLU A 96 -2.87 4.12 12.60
CA GLU A 96 -2.96 3.47 13.92
C GLU A 96 -4.09 2.43 13.96
N ALA A 97 -5.25 2.74 13.37
CA ALA A 97 -6.35 1.79 13.24
C ALA A 97 -5.97 0.57 12.39
N ALA A 98 -5.29 0.78 11.26
CA ALA A 98 -4.83 -0.30 10.39
C ALA A 98 -3.78 -1.21 11.06
N ILE A 99 -2.83 -0.62 11.80
CA ILE A 99 -1.84 -1.36 12.59
C ILE A 99 -2.55 -2.22 13.64
N ARG A 100 -3.50 -1.66 14.39
CA ARG A 100 -4.28 -2.41 15.38
C ARG A 100 -5.09 -3.55 14.76
N ASP A 101 -5.65 -3.36 13.56
CA ASP A 101 -6.35 -4.44 12.85
C ASP A 101 -5.39 -5.55 12.43
N ALA A 102 -4.22 -5.19 11.89
CA ALA A 102 -3.17 -6.14 11.54
C ALA A 102 -2.70 -6.95 12.76
N ASP A 103 -2.44 -6.30 13.88
CA ASP A 103 -2.03 -6.97 15.13
C ASP A 103 -3.11 -7.95 15.63
N ARG A 104 -4.39 -7.57 15.55
CA ARG A 104 -5.50 -8.46 15.90
C ARG A 104 -5.53 -9.70 15.00
N ARG A 105 -5.34 -9.54 13.70
CA ARG A 105 -5.28 -10.66 12.75
C ARG A 105 -4.08 -11.56 12.99
N ILE A 106 -2.90 -10.99 13.25
CA ILE A 106 -1.70 -11.75 13.59
C ILE A 106 -1.93 -12.54 14.89
N ALA A 107 -2.53 -11.92 15.90
CA ALA A 107 -2.86 -12.61 17.16
C ALA A 107 -3.86 -13.75 16.94
N ALA A 108 -4.89 -13.55 16.10
CA ALA A 108 -5.85 -14.60 15.75
C ALA A 108 -5.18 -15.77 15.01
N LEU A 109 -4.35 -15.47 14.00
CA LEU A 109 -3.58 -16.47 13.27
C LEU A 109 -2.61 -17.23 14.17
N ASN A 110 -1.90 -16.55 15.07
CA ASN A 110 -1.01 -17.18 16.04
C ASN A 110 -1.78 -18.09 17.01
N ARG A 111 -3.02 -17.75 17.40
CA ARG A 111 -3.86 -18.64 18.21
C ARG A 111 -4.26 -19.88 17.43
N LEU A 112 -4.74 -19.73 16.20
CA LEU A 112 -5.07 -20.85 15.31
C LEU A 112 -3.85 -21.75 15.07
N GLY A 113 -2.70 -21.15 14.77
CA GLY A 113 -1.43 -21.85 14.57
C GLY A 113 -0.88 -22.51 15.83
N ARG A 114 -1.24 -22.06 17.04
CA ARG A 114 -0.93 -22.74 18.31
C ARG A 114 -1.96 -23.79 18.70
N GLN A 115 -3.21 -23.65 18.26
CA GLN A 115 -4.28 -24.63 18.48
C GLN A 115 -4.15 -25.85 17.55
N ALA A 116 -3.67 -25.64 16.31
CA ALA A 116 -3.36 -26.71 15.37
C ALA A 116 -2.42 -27.80 15.94
N PRO A 117 -1.30 -27.47 16.62
CA PRO A 117 -0.45 -28.48 17.26
C PRO A 117 -1.02 -29.06 18.56
N GLN A 118 -2.10 -28.54 19.14
CA GLN A 118 -2.74 -29.14 20.32
C GLN A 118 -3.78 -30.20 19.95
N GLN A 119 -4.32 -30.19 18.73
CA GLN A 119 -5.11 -31.31 18.21
C GLN A 119 -4.22 -32.48 17.74
N THR A 120 -2.91 -32.27 17.55
CA THR A 120 -1.96 -33.32 17.17
C THR A 120 -1.05 -33.81 18.31
N ASN A 121 -1.05 -33.16 19.48
CA ASN A 121 -0.14 -33.50 20.60
C ASN A 121 -0.85 -34.06 21.85
N GLY A 122 -2.05 -34.60 21.68
CA GLY A 122 -2.84 -35.20 22.76
C GLY A 122 -3.04 -36.72 22.68
N SER A 123 -2.47 -37.41 21.68
CA SER A 123 -2.61 -38.86 21.53
C SER A 123 -1.35 -39.47 20.91
N PRO A 124 -0.75 -40.53 21.50
CA PRO A 124 0.20 -41.40 20.81
C PRO A 124 -0.55 -42.30 19.81
N HIS A 125 -1.03 -41.75 18.69
CA HIS A 125 -1.56 -42.45 17.50
C HIS A 125 -1.55 -41.40 16.37
N GLU A 126 -0.98 -41.63 15.18
CA GLU A 126 -1.26 -42.79 14.35
C GLU A 126 -0.14 -43.01 13.31
N PRO A 127 0.66 -44.09 13.40
CA PRO A 127 1.59 -44.47 12.34
C PRO A 127 0.90 -44.78 11.00
N ALA A 128 -0.40 -45.08 10.99
CA ALA A 128 -1.12 -45.55 9.80
C ALA A 128 -1.27 -44.49 8.69
N GLU A 129 -1.59 -43.22 8.98
CA GLU A 129 -1.80 -42.21 7.93
C GLU A 129 -0.48 -41.80 7.24
N THR A 130 0.62 -41.78 8.01
CA THR A 130 1.96 -41.56 7.46
C THR A 130 2.45 -42.79 6.69
N ASP A 131 2.08 -44.01 7.13
CA ASP A 131 2.33 -45.26 6.40
C ASP A 131 1.66 -45.26 5.03
N ILE A 132 0.39 -44.80 4.93
CA ILE A 132 -0.34 -44.76 3.65
C ILE A 132 0.37 -43.84 2.64
N ARG A 133 0.89 -42.69 3.08
CA ARG A 133 1.61 -41.75 2.19
C ARG A 133 2.99 -42.26 1.79
N HIS A 134 3.60 -43.12 2.60
CA HIS A 134 4.91 -43.73 2.32
C HIS A 134 4.81 -45.06 1.56
N GLY A 135 3.60 -45.66 1.48
CA GLY A 135 3.35 -46.92 0.80
C GLY A 135 3.83 -46.95 -0.64
N VAL A 136 3.59 -45.88 -1.41
CA VAL A 136 4.06 -45.77 -2.81
C VAL A 136 5.59 -45.84 -2.92
N VAL A 137 6.32 -45.25 -1.97
CA VAL A 137 7.79 -45.32 -1.91
C VAL A 137 8.25 -46.75 -1.61
N TYR A 138 7.54 -47.46 -0.73
CA TYR A 138 7.85 -48.85 -0.40
C TYR A 138 7.54 -49.80 -1.55
N GLU A 139 6.42 -49.64 -2.24
CA GLU A 139 6.05 -50.46 -3.41
C GLU A 139 7.07 -50.30 -4.55
N LEU A 140 7.48 -49.07 -4.87
CA LEU A 140 8.49 -48.84 -5.90
C LEU A 140 9.86 -49.42 -5.50
N THR A 141 10.21 -49.35 -4.21
CA THR A 141 11.45 -49.96 -3.73
C THR A 141 11.40 -51.49 -3.81
N ASP A 142 10.25 -52.09 -3.45
CA ASP A 142 10.03 -53.54 -3.51
C ASP A 142 9.97 -54.04 -4.97
N ALA A 143 9.59 -53.17 -5.92
CA ALA A 143 9.69 -53.39 -7.37
C ALA A 143 11.12 -53.22 -7.92
N GLY A 144 12.08 -52.80 -7.10
CA GLY A 144 13.51 -52.70 -7.45
C GLY A 144 13.97 -51.34 -7.96
N PHE A 145 13.15 -50.29 -7.88
CA PHE A 145 13.57 -48.93 -8.25
C PHE A 145 14.57 -48.35 -7.25
N THR A 146 15.52 -47.56 -7.74
CA THR A 146 16.52 -46.90 -6.88
C THR A 146 15.95 -45.65 -6.21
N PRO A 147 16.48 -45.22 -5.04
CA PRO A 147 16.00 -44.01 -4.35
C PRO A 147 16.06 -42.73 -5.21
N VAL A 148 17.01 -42.65 -6.15
CA VAL A 148 17.17 -41.53 -7.07
C VAL A 148 16.07 -41.51 -8.13
N GLU A 149 15.73 -42.68 -8.67
CA GLU A 149 14.64 -42.82 -9.65
C GLU A 149 13.28 -42.52 -9.03
N ILE A 150 13.04 -43.03 -7.82
CA ILE A 150 11.80 -42.78 -7.06
C ILE A 150 11.67 -41.28 -6.74
N ALA A 151 12.75 -40.63 -6.33
CA ALA A 151 12.75 -39.19 -6.07
C ALA A 151 12.40 -38.38 -7.33
N LYS A 152 12.97 -38.76 -8.48
CA LYS A 152 12.71 -38.13 -9.76
C LYS A 152 11.26 -38.31 -10.22
N ASP A 153 10.71 -39.52 -10.08
CA ASP A 153 9.37 -39.87 -10.55
C ASP A 153 8.27 -39.25 -9.66
N LEU A 154 8.49 -39.21 -8.34
CA LEU A 154 7.56 -38.64 -7.36
C LEU A 154 7.75 -37.13 -7.10
N GLY A 155 8.73 -36.49 -7.75
CA GLY A 155 9.07 -35.08 -7.54
C GLY A 155 9.55 -34.76 -6.12
N LYS A 156 10.16 -35.74 -5.44
CA LYS A 156 10.69 -35.64 -4.08
C LYS A 156 12.21 -35.45 -4.10
N THR A 157 12.79 -35.11 -2.95
CA THR A 157 14.25 -35.10 -2.81
C THR A 157 14.78 -36.50 -2.50
N VAL A 158 16.01 -36.81 -2.94
CA VAL A 158 16.65 -38.11 -2.65
C VAL A 158 16.75 -38.36 -1.14
N GLY A 159 17.13 -37.32 -0.37
CA GLY A 159 17.22 -37.43 1.09
C GLY A 159 15.87 -37.68 1.77
N GLU A 160 14.77 -37.17 1.23
CA GLU A 160 13.42 -37.46 1.73
C GLU A 160 13.03 -38.92 1.48
N VAL A 161 13.35 -39.47 0.31
CA VAL A 161 13.10 -40.88 -0.01
C VAL A 161 13.95 -41.80 0.89
N GLU A 162 15.23 -41.52 1.05
CA GLU A 162 16.12 -42.27 1.96
C GLU A 162 15.65 -42.22 3.42
N LEU A 163 15.14 -41.07 3.86
CA LEU A 163 14.57 -40.94 5.20
C LEU A 163 13.34 -41.84 5.38
N ILE A 164 12.43 -41.84 4.40
CA ILE A 164 11.22 -42.70 4.41
C ILE A 164 11.61 -44.19 4.47
N LEU A 165 12.63 -44.61 3.72
CA LEU A 165 13.15 -45.98 3.76
C LEU A 165 13.80 -46.33 5.11
N ASN A 166 14.53 -45.40 5.72
CA ASN A 166 15.12 -45.59 7.04
C ASN A 166 14.07 -45.71 8.16
N LEU A 167 12.92 -45.08 7.99
CA LEU A 167 11.79 -45.22 8.92
C LEU A 167 11.19 -46.64 8.89
N ARG A 168 11.10 -47.30 7.72
CA ARG A 168 10.66 -48.70 7.59
C ARG A 168 11.58 -49.67 8.34
N LYS A 169 12.90 -49.40 8.32
CA LYS A 169 13.92 -50.30 8.90
C LYS A 169 13.99 -50.23 10.43
N LYS A 170 13.44 -49.18 11.06
CA LYS A 170 13.37 -49.06 12.53
C LYS A 170 11.98 -49.50 13.02
N PRO A 171 11.78 -50.77 13.42
CA PRO A 171 10.58 -51.12 14.15
C PRO A 171 10.53 -50.34 15.46
N SER A 172 9.41 -49.66 15.71
CA SER A 172 9.15 -48.92 16.94
C SER A 172 9.32 -49.85 18.16
N PRO A 173 10.18 -49.54 19.15
CA PRO A 173 10.36 -50.37 20.34
C PRO A 173 9.21 -50.14 21.33
N LEU A 174 8.00 -50.58 20.97
CA LEU A 174 6.83 -50.57 21.84
C LEU A 174 6.07 -51.89 21.68
N THR A 175 6.65 -52.96 22.23
CA THR A 175 5.91 -54.16 22.60
C THR A 175 6.19 -54.42 24.08
N PRO A 176 5.29 -54.05 25.01
CA PRO A 176 5.37 -54.55 26.37
C PRO A 176 5.17 -56.08 26.35
N PRO A 177 5.89 -56.86 27.18
CA PRO A 177 5.73 -58.31 27.20
C PRO A 177 4.30 -58.66 27.61
N ALA A 178 3.63 -59.45 26.78
CA ALA A 178 2.32 -60.02 27.05
C ALA A 178 2.33 -60.76 28.40
N ARG A 179 1.80 -60.12 29.44
CA ARG A 179 1.45 -60.78 30.70
C ARG A 179 0.00 -61.22 30.60
N GLY A 180 -0.17 -62.54 30.59
CA GLY A 180 -1.39 -63.21 31.00
C GLY A 180 -2.20 -63.77 29.83
N SER A 181 -2.23 -65.10 29.72
CA SER A 181 -3.33 -65.91 30.28
C SER A 181 -3.55 -67.17 29.44
N GLY A 182 -3.65 -68.30 30.14
CA GLY A 182 -3.95 -69.62 29.58
C GLY A 182 -2.84 -70.62 29.85
N LEU A 183 -3.07 -71.82 30.37
CA LEU A 183 -4.27 -72.51 30.80
C LEU A 183 -3.80 -73.78 31.55
N HIS A 184 -4.54 -74.16 32.58
CA HIS A 184 -4.87 -75.54 32.99
C HIS A 184 -4.07 -76.72 32.39
N GLN A 185 -3.46 -77.52 33.27
CA GLN A 185 -3.63 -78.99 33.44
C GLN A 185 -2.50 -79.50 34.34
N ALA A 186 -2.71 -80.14 35.49
CA ALA A 186 -3.40 -81.41 35.81
C ALA A 186 -2.36 -82.43 36.30
N GLY A 187 -2.77 -83.29 37.23
CA GLY A 187 -2.02 -84.49 37.66
C GLY A 187 -1.33 -84.32 39.01
N ASN A 188 -1.95 -84.67 40.12
CA ASN A 188 -2.09 -86.04 40.64
C ASN A 188 -0.74 -86.67 41.02
N SER A 189 -0.51 -86.90 42.31
CA SER A 189 -0.40 -88.26 42.91
C SER A 189 0.42 -88.23 44.21
N ALA A 190 -0.16 -88.91 45.21
CA ALA A 190 0.46 -89.63 46.34
C ALA A 190 1.19 -88.83 47.43
#